data_AF-A0A158JRI5-F1
#
_entry.id   AF-A0A158JRI5-F1
#
_cell.length_a   1.000
_cell.length_b   1.000
_cell.length_c   1.000
_cell.angle_alpha   90.00
_cell.angle_beta   90.00
_cell.angle_gamma   90.00
#
_symmetry.space_group_name_H-M   'P 1'
#
loop_
_entity.id
_entity.type
_entity.pdbx_description
1 polymer ?
#
loop_
_entity_poly.entity_id
_entity_poly.type
_entity_poly.pdbx_seq_one_letter_code
_entity_poly.pdbx_strand_id
1 'polypeptide(L)'
;MSEAPQDENDSLADALLAGLARPIVFVDLETTGSNATEDRITEIGVVEASTAGIERWSVLVDPGLPVPPFISRLTGIEDAMLRGQPTFESLAPALVERLHGKLFVAHNARFDYGFLKNEFRRAGIAFRADTLCTVRLSRALFPSVERHGLDALIARLNLAPEGRHRALADADLLWQFWQKIHTLYPQDLVDAAIKTLVRRASLPAALPEGALDALPSSPGVYLFHGDDDVPLYVGKSINLKQRVAAHFSGDHRLQKDLSISQAIRRIETRETVGELGALLLEAKLVKDLKPTHNRLLKRASGTCAWQWLPGASAPALVKASRRDLSREEHLFGVFASRAKALAFMRHCADEHNLCHATLGLEKAPLSRGRGCFGYQVKRCLGSCAGIETLTDHAARALDALQSSRLARWPHEGPIAIAERDEASGREAWHVIDRWCYIGTCATRDGIASLLADAPDLRPFDADVYGLIAKRLASGQLTWIACDARPSFHLVVQDAPSVNAIVTRSMKRATRHRAIASDQFALTF
;
A
#
# COMPACT_ATOMS: atom_id res chain seq x y z
N MET A 1 42.53 -40.05 23.60
CA MET A 1 41.84 -39.33 22.52
C MET A 1 40.71 -38.57 23.17
N SER A 2 40.65 -37.26 22.89
CA SER A 2 39.93 -36.20 23.62
C SER A 2 38.43 -36.47 23.85
N GLU A 3 38.01 -36.40 25.12
CA GLU A 3 36.62 -36.43 25.61
C GLU A 3 36.22 -35.04 26.16
N ALA A 4 36.71 -33.96 25.55
CA ALA A 4 36.62 -32.58 26.05
C ALA A 4 35.66 -31.57 25.34
N PRO A 5 34.52 -31.89 24.69
CA PRO A 5 33.60 -30.84 24.21
C PRO A 5 32.34 -30.58 25.07
N GLN A 6 31.94 -31.47 25.98
CA GLN A 6 30.70 -31.32 26.76
C GLN A 6 30.90 -30.54 28.06
N ASP A 7 31.95 -30.86 28.84
CA ASP A 7 32.23 -30.19 30.13
C ASP A 7 32.49 -28.67 30.01
N GLU A 8 33.13 -28.21 28.92
CA GLU A 8 33.37 -26.78 28.69
C GLU A 8 32.08 -26.00 28.35
N ASN A 9 31.15 -26.65 27.65
CA ASN A 9 29.91 -26.03 27.21
C ASN A 9 28.91 -25.91 28.39
N ASP A 10 28.91 -26.87 29.31
CA ASP A 10 28.14 -26.85 30.55
C ASP A 10 28.71 -25.82 31.54
N SER A 11 30.04 -25.73 31.69
CA SER A 11 30.69 -24.71 32.52
C SER A 11 30.42 -23.26 32.06
N LEU A 12 30.40 -23.02 30.75
CA LEU A 12 30.03 -21.72 30.18
C LEU A 12 28.54 -21.41 30.39
N ALA A 13 27.66 -22.39 30.20
CA ALA A 13 26.23 -22.20 30.44
C ALA A 13 25.96 -21.77 31.88
N ASP A 14 26.58 -22.44 32.85
CA ASP A 14 26.44 -22.12 34.28
C ASP A 14 26.95 -20.71 34.61
N ALA A 15 28.09 -20.30 34.03
CA ALA A 15 28.64 -18.96 34.21
C ALA A 15 27.70 -17.88 33.63
N LEU A 16 27.11 -18.14 32.46
CA LEU A 16 26.15 -17.21 31.85
C LEU A 16 24.87 -17.09 32.69
N LEU A 17 24.34 -18.20 33.19
CA LEU A 17 23.13 -18.22 34.01
C LEU A 17 23.33 -17.47 35.33
N ALA A 18 24.49 -17.61 35.96
CA ALA A 18 24.85 -16.88 37.18
C ALA A 18 24.99 -15.36 36.95
N GLY A 19 25.37 -14.94 35.74
CA GLY A 19 25.54 -13.53 35.35
C GLY A 19 24.28 -12.81 34.88
N LEU A 20 23.13 -13.50 34.80
CA LEU A 20 21.88 -12.91 34.28
C LEU A 20 21.29 -11.88 35.26
N ALA A 21 21.14 -10.64 34.81
CA ALA A 21 20.45 -9.59 35.58
C ALA A 21 18.93 -9.85 35.74
N ARG A 22 18.35 -10.63 34.83
CA ARG A 22 16.97 -11.15 34.87
C ARG A 22 16.86 -12.39 33.99
N PRO A 23 15.85 -13.26 34.16
CA PRO A 23 15.65 -14.39 33.28
C PRO A 23 15.41 -13.97 31.83
N ILE A 24 15.82 -14.84 30.90
CA ILE A 24 15.70 -14.65 29.46
C ILE A 24 14.86 -15.79 28.89
N VAL A 25 13.97 -15.48 27.96
CA VAL A 25 13.20 -16.48 27.22
C VAL A 25 13.49 -16.35 25.74
N PHE A 26 14.00 -17.42 25.14
CA PHE A 26 14.16 -17.58 23.70
C PHE A 26 12.89 -18.21 23.16
N VAL A 27 12.22 -17.52 22.26
CA VAL A 27 10.90 -17.90 21.77
C VAL A 27 10.93 -17.98 20.25
N ASP A 28 10.27 -19.02 19.74
CA ASP A 28 9.98 -19.20 18.32
C ASP A 28 8.57 -19.77 18.19
N LEU A 29 7.88 -19.44 17.10
CA LEU A 29 6.49 -19.81 16.85
C LEU A 29 6.31 -20.41 15.45
N GLU A 30 5.53 -21.48 15.37
CA GLU A 30 4.96 -21.93 14.09
C GLU A 30 3.50 -21.46 13.99
N THR A 31 3.09 -20.95 12.84
CA THR A 31 1.81 -20.27 12.65
C THR A 31 1.08 -20.75 11.40
N THR A 32 -0.24 -20.55 11.33
CA THR A 32 -1.07 -20.89 10.16
C THR A 32 -0.83 -19.98 8.94
N GLY A 33 0.07 -19.00 9.06
CA GLY A 33 0.34 -17.97 8.06
C GLY A 33 1.14 -16.82 8.66
N SER A 34 1.34 -15.73 7.91
CA SER A 34 2.19 -14.60 8.34
C SER A 34 1.41 -13.40 8.90
N ASN A 35 0.08 -13.46 8.96
CA ASN A 35 -0.77 -12.39 9.43
C ASN A 35 -1.21 -12.56 10.89
N ALA A 36 -0.48 -11.94 11.82
CA ALA A 36 -0.79 -12.00 13.25
C ALA A 36 -2.24 -11.60 13.62
N THR A 37 -2.96 -10.80 12.80
CA THR A 37 -4.35 -10.40 13.09
C THR A 37 -5.41 -11.39 12.63
N GLU A 38 -5.10 -12.25 11.66
CA GLU A 38 -6.04 -13.22 11.05
C GLU A 38 -5.60 -14.66 11.35
N ASP A 39 -4.33 -14.95 11.13
CA ASP A 39 -3.71 -16.25 11.38
C ASP A 39 -3.57 -16.53 12.88
N ARG A 40 -3.23 -17.80 13.17
CA ARG A 40 -3.18 -18.38 14.51
C ARG A 40 -1.83 -19.04 14.74
N ILE A 41 -1.47 -19.19 16.01
CA ILE A 41 -0.30 -19.97 16.43
C ILE A 41 -0.67 -21.46 16.41
N THR A 42 0.26 -22.30 15.94
CA THR A 42 0.14 -23.77 15.87
C THR A 42 1.17 -24.50 16.72
N GLU A 43 2.32 -23.88 17.01
CA GLU A 43 3.32 -24.39 17.95
C GLU A 43 3.99 -23.21 18.66
N ILE A 44 4.32 -23.38 19.94
CA ILE A 44 5.11 -22.44 20.71
C ILE A 44 6.32 -23.18 21.26
N GLY A 45 7.52 -22.70 20.98
CA GLY A 45 8.77 -23.16 21.56
C GLY A 45 9.36 -22.10 22.47
N VAL A 46 9.73 -22.49 23.69
CA VAL A 46 10.37 -21.60 24.67
C VAL A 46 11.57 -22.31 25.28
N VAL A 47 12.74 -21.68 25.19
CA VAL A 47 13.90 -22.01 26.02
C VAL A 47 14.06 -20.90 27.04
N GLU A 48 13.87 -21.23 28.30
CA GLU A 48 14.05 -20.31 29.42
C GLU A 48 15.43 -20.50 30.04
N ALA A 49 16.17 -19.40 30.14
CA ALA A 49 17.46 -19.33 30.81
C ALA A 49 17.32 -18.47 32.07
N SER A 50 17.60 -19.07 33.23
CA SER A 50 17.52 -18.40 34.54
C SER A 50 18.63 -18.90 35.47
N THR A 51 18.79 -18.24 36.62
CA THR A 51 19.72 -18.71 37.67
C THR A 51 19.36 -20.10 38.23
N ALA A 52 18.15 -20.60 37.99
CA ALA A 52 17.72 -21.94 38.36
C ALA A 52 18.08 -23.02 37.32
N GLY A 53 18.63 -22.64 36.17
CA GLY A 53 18.97 -23.54 35.07
C GLY A 53 18.25 -23.20 33.77
N ILE A 54 18.35 -24.13 32.81
CA ILE A 54 17.67 -24.07 31.52
C ILE A 54 16.41 -24.94 31.56
N GLU A 55 15.26 -24.35 31.23
CA GLU A 55 14.01 -25.09 31.02
C GLU A 55 13.60 -25.01 29.54
N ARG A 56 13.29 -26.16 28.95
CA ARG A 56 12.78 -26.26 27.57
C ARG A 56 11.33 -26.65 27.60
N TRP A 57 10.49 -25.84 26.99
CA TRP A 57 9.05 -26.06 26.95
C TRP A 57 8.53 -25.87 25.53
N SER A 58 7.68 -26.80 25.08
CA SER A 58 7.00 -26.66 23.81
C SER A 58 5.59 -27.19 23.88
N VAL A 59 4.71 -26.63 23.06
CA VAL A 59 3.31 -27.06 22.99
C VAL A 59 2.78 -26.85 21.58
N LEU A 60 2.07 -27.85 21.07
CA LEU A 60 1.20 -27.67 19.91
C LEU A 60 -0.08 -26.97 20.37
N VAL A 61 -0.59 -26.06 19.54
CA VAL A 61 -1.75 -25.24 19.87
C VAL A 61 -2.83 -25.50 18.84
N ASP A 62 -4.06 -25.77 19.28
CA ASP A 62 -5.20 -25.85 18.38
C ASP A 62 -5.56 -24.42 17.91
N PRO A 63 -5.36 -24.08 16.62
CA PRO A 63 -5.64 -22.76 16.09
C PRO A 63 -7.15 -22.51 15.91
N GLY A 64 -8.00 -23.53 16.03
CA GLY A 64 -9.44 -23.44 15.75
C GLY A 64 -9.78 -23.19 14.27
N LEU A 65 -8.80 -23.34 13.37
CA LEU A 65 -8.98 -23.23 11.93
C LEU A 65 -8.03 -24.17 11.16
N PRO A 66 -8.36 -24.57 9.92
CA PRO A 66 -7.49 -25.48 9.15
C PRO A 66 -6.15 -24.84 8.79
N VAL A 67 -5.06 -25.61 8.92
CA VAL A 67 -3.72 -25.20 8.50
C VAL A 67 -3.62 -25.23 6.97
N PRO A 68 -3.20 -24.14 6.31
CA PRO A 68 -3.03 -24.15 4.86
C PRO A 68 -1.99 -25.20 4.40
N PRO A 69 -2.22 -25.93 3.29
CA PRO A 69 -1.32 -27.01 2.87
C PRO A 69 0.13 -26.60 2.63
N PHE A 70 0.40 -25.34 2.29
CA PHE A 70 1.77 -24.86 2.10
C PHE A 70 2.52 -24.68 3.43
N ILE A 71 1.81 -24.32 4.51
CA ILE A 71 2.37 -24.21 5.87
C ILE A 71 2.68 -25.60 6.39
N SER A 72 1.74 -26.55 6.29
CA SER A 72 1.98 -27.93 6.73
C SER A 72 3.18 -28.57 6.04
N ARG A 73 3.44 -28.25 4.77
CA ARG A 73 4.65 -28.71 4.06
C ARG A 73 5.94 -28.06 4.57
N LEU A 74 5.86 -26.83 5.08
CA LEU A 74 7.01 -26.08 5.56
C LEU A 74 7.40 -26.51 6.98
N THR A 75 6.41 -26.63 7.87
CA THR A 75 6.60 -26.87 9.30
C THR A 75 6.46 -28.35 9.69
N GLY A 76 5.87 -29.17 8.80
CA GLY A 76 5.51 -30.54 9.10
C GLY A 76 4.31 -30.69 10.04
N ILE A 77 3.62 -29.59 10.38
CA ILE A 77 2.47 -29.60 11.30
C ILE A 77 1.17 -29.77 10.50
N GLU A 78 0.51 -30.91 10.72
CA GLU A 78 -0.76 -31.26 10.08
C GLU A 78 -1.95 -31.01 11.01
N ASP A 79 -3.14 -30.74 10.44
CA ASP A 79 -4.39 -30.56 11.20
C ASP A 79 -4.68 -31.71 12.18
N ALA A 80 -4.26 -32.94 11.83
CA ALA A 80 -4.42 -34.11 12.67
C ALA A 80 -3.60 -34.04 13.97
N MET A 81 -2.44 -33.37 13.95
CA MET A 81 -1.56 -33.19 15.12
C MET A 81 -2.10 -32.14 16.08
N LEU A 82 -2.82 -31.15 15.55
CA LEU A 82 -3.38 -30.02 16.29
C LEU A 82 -4.73 -30.33 16.92
N ARG A 83 -5.45 -31.31 16.38
CA ARG A 83 -6.76 -31.71 16.90
C ARG A 83 -6.63 -32.25 18.33
N GLY A 84 -7.35 -31.64 19.26
CA GLY A 84 -7.35 -32.04 20.67
C GLY A 84 -6.19 -31.45 21.48
N GLN A 85 -5.34 -30.64 20.86
CA GLN A 85 -4.36 -29.81 21.56
C GLN A 85 -5.06 -28.65 22.28
N PRO A 86 -4.44 -28.06 23.31
CA PRO A 86 -5.01 -26.89 23.98
C PRO A 86 -5.12 -25.70 23.01
N THR A 87 -6.19 -24.90 23.17
CA THR A 87 -6.33 -23.63 22.45
C THR A 87 -5.43 -22.58 23.08
N PHE A 88 -5.05 -21.54 22.33
CA PHE A 88 -4.26 -20.44 22.90
C PHE A 88 -4.95 -19.81 24.12
N GLU A 89 -6.26 -19.58 24.05
CA GLU A 89 -7.04 -19.00 25.15
C GLU A 89 -6.89 -19.80 26.45
N SER A 90 -6.90 -21.14 26.36
CA SER A 90 -6.70 -22.02 27.52
C SER A 90 -5.28 -21.96 28.09
N LEU A 91 -4.27 -21.71 27.23
CA LEU A 91 -2.86 -21.61 27.62
C LEU A 91 -2.47 -20.23 28.13
N ALA A 92 -3.21 -19.19 27.73
CA ALA A 92 -2.81 -17.80 27.90
C ALA A 92 -2.45 -17.42 29.35
N PRO A 93 -3.19 -17.83 30.41
CA PRO A 93 -2.81 -17.52 31.79
C PRO A 93 -1.43 -18.07 32.18
N ALA A 94 -1.16 -19.35 31.89
CA ALA A 94 0.13 -19.96 32.20
C ALA A 94 1.27 -19.39 31.34
N LEU A 95 0.99 -19.10 30.06
CA LEU A 95 1.99 -18.57 29.15
C LEU A 95 2.37 -17.12 29.49
N VAL A 96 1.42 -16.27 29.88
CA VAL A 96 1.76 -14.89 30.27
C VAL A 96 2.62 -14.89 31.52
N GLU A 97 2.35 -15.76 32.50
CA GLU A 97 3.20 -15.93 33.69
C GLU A 97 4.60 -16.41 33.31
N ARG A 98 4.71 -17.39 32.40
CA ARG A 98 6.00 -17.87 31.90
C ARG A 98 6.81 -16.77 31.20
N LEU A 99 6.18 -15.80 30.55
CA LEU A 99 6.88 -14.73 29.82
C LEU A 99 7.07 -13.45 30.65
N HIS A 100 6.34 -13.28 31.75
CA HIS A 100 6.28 -12.03 32.50
C HIS A 100 7.61 -11.66 33.16
N GLY A 101 8.03 -10.41 33.01
CA GLY A 101 9.25 -9.88 33.65
C GLY A 101 10.57 -10.35 33.05
N LYS A 102 10.54 -11.21 32.03
CA LYS A 102 11.71 -11.79 31.37
C LYS A 102 12.09 -10.99 30.12
N LEU A 103 13.36 -11.10 29.68
CA LEU A 103 13.76 -10.59 28.38
C LEU A 103 13.28 -11.54 27.28
N PHE A 104 12.38 -11.07 26.41
CA PHE A 104 11.89 -11.83 25.27
C PHE A 104 12.89 -11.76 24.11
N VAL A 105 13.46 -12.90 23.74
CA VAL A 105 14.44 -13.02 22.66
C VAL A 105 13.87 -13.89 21.57
N ALA A 106 13.91 -13.42 20.32
CA ALA A 106 13.45 -14.20 19.17
C ALA A 106 14.22 -13.83 17.90
N HIS A 107 14.19 -14.72 16.90
CA HIS A 107 14.79 -14.45 15.60
C HIS A 107 13.81 -13.68 14.74
N ASN A 108 14.14 -12.44 14.37
CA ASN A 108 13.15 -11.50 13.83
C ASN A 108 11.98 -11.25 14.82
N ALA A 109 12.31 -11.02 16.09
CA ALA A 109 11.39 -10.98 17.24
C ALA A 109 10.09 -10.18 17.10
N ARG A 110 9.99 -9.24 16.14
CA ARG A 110 8.74 -8.56 15.82
C ARG A 110 7.65 -9.52 15.35
N PHE A 111 8.02 -10.60 14.65
CA PHE A 111 7.08 -11.61 14.17
C PHE A 111 6.43 -12.34 15.35
N ASP A 112 7.24 -13.03 16.14
CA ASP A 112 6.79 -13.86 17.27
C ASP A 112 6.05 -13.04 18.32
N TYR A 113 6.64 -11.89 18.70
CA TYR A 113 6.02 -10.97 19.64
C TYR A 113 4.68 -10.43 19.12
N GLY A 114 4.56 -10.21 17.80
CA GLY A 114 3.33 -9.74 17.17
C GLY A 114 2.20 -10.75 17.27
N PHE A 115 2.49 -12.03 16.99
CA PHE A 115 1.54 -13.14 17.12
C PHE A 115 1.10 -13.32 18.58
N LEU A 116 2.04 -13.40 19.52
CA LEU A 116 1.72 -13.51 20.94
C LEU A 116 0.89 -12.32 21.44
N LYS A 117 1.29 -11.07 21.13
CA LYS A 117 0.54 -9.86 21.52
C LYS A 117 -0.90 -9.90 20.99
N ASN A 118 -1.14 -10.44 19.78
CA ASN A 118 -2.48 -10.53 19.23
C ASN A 118 -3.30 -11.67 19.83
N GLU A 119 -2.71 -12.84 20.03
CA GLU A 119 -3.37 -13.97 20.69
C GLU A 119 -3.73 -13.65 22.15
N PHE A 120 -2.82 -13.03 22.91
CA PHE A 120 -3.13 -12.53 24.26
C PHE A 120 -4.27 -11.50 24.25
N ARG A 121 -4.28 -10.59 23.27
CA ARG A 121 -5.38 -9.63 23.12
C ARG A 121 -6.71 -10.32 22.86
N ARG A 122 -6.73 -11.37 22.03
CA ARG A 122 -7.93 -12.19 21.78
C ARG A 122 -8.43 -12.86 23.07
N ALA A 123 -7.50 -13.32 23.91
CA ALA A 123 -7.79 -13.88 25.24
C ALA A 123 -8.05 -12.81 26.32
N GLY A 124 -8.15 -11.52 25.97
CA GLY A 124 -8.43 -10.44 26.94
C GLY A 124 -7.24 -10.05 27.84
N ILE A 125 -6.03 -10.52 27.55
CA ILE A 125 -4.81 -10.30 28.34
C ILE A 125 -3.93 -9.24 27.67
N ALA A 126 -3.52 -8.23 28.43
CA ALA A 126 -2.55 -7.25 27.95
C ALA A 126 -1.13 -7.81 28.07
N PHE A 127 -0.49 -8.09 26.93
CA PHE A 127 0.87 -8.60 26.89
C PHE A 127 1.89 -7.50 26.54
N ARG A 128 2.94 -7.39 27.37
CA ARG A 128 4.10 -6.53 27.16
C ARG A 128 5.35 -7.21 27.68
N ALA A 129 6.42 -7.21 26.88
CA ALA A 129 7.74 -7.68 27.30
C ALA A 129 8.84 -6.83 26.65
N ASP A 130 9.95 -6.67 27.36
CA ASP A 130 11.17 -6.16 26.75
C ASP A 130 11.66 -7.15 25.71
N THR A 131 11.96 -6.66 24.51
CA THR A 131 12.20 -7.52 23.35
C THR A 131 13.59 -7.30 22.78
N LEU A 132 14.30 -8.39 22.48
CA LEU A 132 15.57 -8.40 21.77
C LEU A 132 15.48 -9.28 20.52
N CYS A 133 15.90 -8.73 19.38
CA CYS A 133 15.93 -9.45 18.12
C CYS A 133 17.35 -9.97 17.85
N THR A 134 17.52 -11.28 17.71
CA THR A 134 18.85 -11.91 17.52
C THR A 134 19.49 -11.51 16.19
N VAL A 135 18.71 -11.18 15.15
CA VAL A 135 19.25 -10.61 13.90
C VAL A 135 19.96 -9.27 14.16
N ARG A 136 19.33 -8.40 14.96
CA ARG A 136 19.90 -7.09 15.29
C ARG A 136 21.12 -7.23 16.18
N LEU A 137 21.06 -8.12 17.17
CA LEU A 137 22.21 -8.43 18.01
C LEU A 137 23.38 -8.95 17.17
N SER A 138 23.09 -9.86 16.24
CA SER A 138 24.10 -10.39 15.34
C SER A 138 24.72 -9.32 14.44
N ARG A 139 23.95 -8.34 13.93
CA ARG A 139 24.51 -7.21 13.17
C ARG A 139 25.43 -6.33 13.99
N ALA A 140 25.01 -6.01 15.22
CA ALA A 140 25.80 -5.18 16.11
C ALA A 140 27.14 -5.84 16.45
N LEU A 141 27.15 -7.16 16.63
CA LEU A 141 28.35 -7.92 16.97
C LEU A 141 29.22 -8.24 15.74
N PHE A 142 28.62 -8.52 14.59
CA PHE A 142 29.31 -8.92 13.36
C PHE A 142 29.03 -7.95 12.19
N PRO A 143 29.46 -6.68 12.26
CA PRO A 143 29.07 -5.64 11.31
C PRO A 143 29.62 -5.82 9.89
N SER A 144 30.67 -6.63 9.72
CA SER A 144 31.28 -6.94 8.41
C SER A 144 30.61 -8.09 7.66
N VAL A 145 29.56 -8.71 8.23
CA VAL A 145 28.86 -9.84 7.62
C VAL A 145 27.56 -9.37 6.98
N GLU A 146 27.25 -9.86 5.78
CA GLU A 146 26.05 -9.43 5.06
C GLU A 146 24.79 -10.18 5.50
N ARG A 147 24.90 -11.48 5.85
CA ARG A 147 23.76 -12.36 6.14
C ARG A 147 23.65 -12.68 7.64
N HIS A 148 22.46 -12.47 8.20
CA HIS A 148 22.16 -12.67 9.63
C HIS A 148 20.88 -13.47 9.90
N GLY A 149 20.32 -14.13 8.87
CA GLY A 149 19.22 -15.06 9.06
C GLY A 149 19.66 -16.31 9.83
N LEU A 150 18.71 -17.08 10.36
CA LEU A 150 19.01 -18.21 11.26
C LEU A 150 19.95 -19.23 10.60
N ASP A 151 19.71 -19.60 9.34
CA ASP A 151 20.60 -20.52 8.60
C ASP A 151 22.03 -19.97 8.44
N ALA A 152 22.18 -18.64 8.31
CA ALA A 152 23.49 -18.00 8.26
C ALA A 152 24.17 -18.01 9.64
N LEU A 153 23.41 -17.89 10.74
CA LEU A 153 23.94 -18.04 12.10
C LEU A 153 24.41 -19.47 12.35
N ILE A 154 23.60 -20.47 11.97
CA ILE A 154 23.93 -21.90 12.06
C ILE A 154 25.27 -22.16 11.34
N ALA A 155 25.36 -21.77 10.07
CA ALA A 155 26.55 -22.00 9.27
C ALA A 155 27.79 -21.27 9.81
N ARG A 156 27.66 -20.00 10.22
CA ARG A 156 28.79 -19.18 10.66
C ARG A 156 29.34 -19.60 12.03
N LEU A 157 28.46 -19.98 12.95
CA LEU A 157 28.81 -20.26 14.34
C LEU A 157 28.84 -21.75 14.67
N ASN A 158 28.64 -22.60 13.65
CA ASN A 158 28.58 -24.04 13.75
C ASN A 158 27.58 -24.49 14.84
N LEU A 159 26.36 -23.93 14.78
CA LEU A 159 25.27 -24.31 15.68
C LEU A 159 24.73 -25.68 15.25
N ALA A 160 24.20 -26.45 16.19
CA ALA A 160 23.71 -27.80 15.96
C ALA A 160 22.16 -27.81 15.92
N PRO A 161 21.53 -27.83 14.73
CA PRO A 161 20.08 -27.89 14.61
C PRO A 161 19.56 -29.32 14.86
N GLU A 162 18.64 -29.48 15.81
CA GLU A 162 17.92 -30.74 16.06
C GLU A 162 16.54 -30.75 15.40
N GLY A 163 16.52 -30.51 14.08
CA GLY A 163 15.30 -30.41 13.26
C GLY A 163 14.86 -28.96 13.03
N ARG A 164 15.06 -28.45 11.81
CA ARG A 164 14.65 -27.08 11.42
C ARG A 164 13.13 -26.99 11.25
N HIS A 165 12.56 -25.80 11.47
CA HIS A 165 11.12 -25.52 11.31
C HIS A 165 10.24 -26.25 12.33
N ARG A 166 10.77 -26.40 13.54
CA ARG A 166 10.05 -26.78 14.74
C ARG A 166 10.36 -25.75 15.81
N ALA A 167 9.33 -25.26 16.49
CA ALA A 167 9.46 -24.07 17.32
C ALA A 167 10.53 -24.23 18.43
N LEU A 168 10.57 -25.39 19.11
CA LEU A 168 11.55 -25.59 20.17
C LEU A 168 12.99 -25.70 19.67
N ALA A 169 13.20 -26.36 18.54
CA ALA A 169 14.52 -26.54 17.96
C ALA A 169 15.09 -25.21 17.47
N ASP A 170 14.25 -24.36 16.87
CA ASP A 170 14.64 -23.02 16.43
C ASP A 170 14.89 -22.08 17.63
N ALA A 171 14.11 -22.18 18.70
CA ALA A 171 14.39 -21.47 19.96
C ALA A 171 15.71 -21.91 20.60
N ASP A 172 16.05 -23.21 20.57
CA ASP A 172 17.31 -23.73 21.11
C ASP A 172 18.52 -23.22 20.31
N LEU A 173 18.40 -23.09 18.98
CA LEU A 173 19.43 -22.44 18.17
C LEU A 173 19.70 -20.99 18.60
N LEU A 174 18.70 -20.27 19.10
CA LEU A 174 18.92 -18.91 19.64
C LEU A 174 19.66 -18.94 20.97
N TRP A 175 19.41 -19.95 21.80
CA TRP A 175 20.18 -20.19 23.00
C TRP A 175 21.64 -20.56 22.67
N GLN A 176 21.87 -21.44 21.70
CA GLN A 176 23.22 -21.76 21.24
C GLN A 176 23.94 -20.52 20.66
N PHE A 177 23.22 -19.70 19.89
CA PHE A 177 23.74 -18.40 19.42
C PHE A 177 24.16 -17.52 20.59
N TRP A 178 23.32 -17.43 21.64
CA TRP A 178 23.62 -16.68 22.86
C TRP A 178 24.91 -17.17 23.54
N GLN A 179 25.06 -18.48 23.71
CA GLN A 179 26.28 -19.05 24.30
C GLN A 179 27.51 -18.71 23.45
N LYS A 180 27.43 -18.89 22.12
CA LYS A 180 28.54 -18.63 21.21
C LYS A 180 28.98 -17.17 21.20
N ILE A 181 28.07 -16.19 21.23
CA ILE A 181 28.50 -14.78 21.24
C ILE A 181 29.30 -14.43 22.50
N HIS A 182 29.00 -15.05 23.64
CA HIS A 182 29.75 -14.86 24.89
C HIS A 182 31.11 -15.58 24.91
N THR A 183 31.34 -16.55 24.03
CA THR A 183 32.71 -17.08 23.78
C THR A 183 33.54 -16.19 22.86
N LEU A 184 32.88 -15.39 22.03
CA LEU A 184 33.54 -14.59 20.98
C LEU A 184 33.78 -13.15 21.39
N TYR A 185 32.92 -12.60 22.25
CA TYR A 185 32.97 -11.21 22.68
C TYR A 185 32.97 -11.09 24.20
N PRO A 186 33.69 -10.10 24.76
CA PRO A 186 33.60 -9.74 26.17
C PRO A 186 32.16 -9.41 26.60
N GLN A 187 31.80 -9.79 27.83
CA GLN A 187 30.45 -9.65 28.35
C GLN A 187 29.94 -8.20 28.35
N ASP A 188 30.81 -7.23 28.69
CA ASP A 188 30.48 -5.80 28.73
C ASP A 188 30.09 -5.25 27.35
N LEU A 189 30.74 -5.72 26.28
CA LEU A 189 30.40 -5.35 24.90
C LEU A 189 29.03 -5.89 24.51
N VAL A 190 28.76 -7.16 24.82
CA VAL A 190 27.47 -7.80 24.56
C VAL A 190 26.34 -7.10 25.32
N ASP A 191 26.55 -6.80 26.60
CA ASP A 191 25.59 -6.09 27.45
C ASP A 191 25.29 -4.67 26.94
N ALA A 192 26.31 -3.95 26.47
CA ALA A 192 26.14 -2.62 25.87
C ALA A 192 25.30 -2.68 24.57
N ALA A 193 25.53 -3.70 23.73
CA ALA A 193 24.74 -3.92 22.52
C ALA A 193 23.28 -4.23 22.88
N ILE A 194 23.03 -5.16 23.81
CA ILE A 194 21.68 -5.52 24.27
C ILE A 194 20.94 -4.30 24.81
N LYS A 195 21.57 -3.52 25.71
CA LYS A 195 20.97 -2.32 26.32
C LYS A 195 20.56 -1.29 25.27
N THR A 196 21.34 -1.14 24.21
CA THR A 196 21.03 -0.23 23.09
C THR A 196 19.86 -0.75 22.25
N LEU A 197 19.85 -2.05 21.96
CA LEU A 197 18.86 -2.67 21.08
C LEU A 197 17.47 -2.79 21.72
N VAL A 198 17.39 -3.15 23.00
CA VAL A 198 16.13 -3.24 23.76
C VAL A 198 15.44 -1.87 23.87
N ARG A 199 16.20 -0.76 23.88
CA ARG A 199 15.66 0.61 23.93
C ARG A 199 15.12 1.14 22.59
N ARG A 200 15.46 0.53 21.45
CA ARG A 200 15.07 0.99 20.11
C ARG A 200 14.02 0.05 19.51
N ALA A 201 12.86 0.61 19.14
CA ALA A 201 11.79 -0.10 18.44
C ALA A 201 12.32 -0.92 17.24
N SER A 202 11.86 -2.16 17.11
CA SER A 202 12.40 -3.16 16.20
C SER A 202 12.16 -2.84 14.73
N LEU A 203 13.24 -2.46 14.03
CA LEU A 203 13.32 -2.40 12.58
C LEU A 203 13.26 -3.80 11.94
N PRO A 204 12.78 -3.93 10.70
CA PRO A 204 12.82 -5.20 9.97
C PRO A 204 14.25 -5.67 9.73
N ALA A 205 14.41 -6.99 9.78
CA ALA A 205 15.67 -7.69 9.60
C ALA A 205 16.35 -7.47 8.23
N ALA A 206 15.76 -6.79 7.25
CA ALA A 206 16.36 -6.62 5.91
C ALA A 206 16.86 -5.20 5.61
N LEU A 207 16.55 -4.22 6.46
CA LEU A 207 17.02 -2.84 6.27
C LEU A 207 18.38 -2.63 6.94
N PRO A 208 19.28 -1.81 6.34
CA PRO A 208 20.53 -1.43 6.98
C PRO A 208 20.28 -0.67 8.29
N GLU A 209 21.18 -0.87 9.25
CA GLU A 209 21.10 -0.19 10.54
C GLU A 209 21.27 1.33 10.34
N GLY A 210 20.41 2.14 11.00
CA GLY A 210 20.36 3.59 10.77
C GLY A 210 19.54 4.04 9.55
N ALA A 211 18.92 3.12 8.79
CA ALA A 211 18.06 3.48 7.66
C ALA A 211 16.91 4.44 8.03
N LEU A 212 16.40 4.40 9.27
CA LEU A 212 15.43 5.38 9.77
C LEU A 212 16.05 6.66 10.30
N ASP A 213 17.28 6.57 10.81
CA ASP A 213 17.95 7.71 11.42
C ASP A 213 18.33 8.74 10.35
N ALA A 214 18.69 8.25 9.16
CA ALA A 214 19.00 9.04 7.97
C ALA A 214 17.76 9.63 7.26
N LEU A 215 16.54 9.27 7.66
CA LEU A 215 15.34 9.80 7.01
C LEU A 215 15.11 11.26 7.41
N PRO A 216 14.71 12.12 6.46
CA PRO A 216 14.41 13.51 6.76
C PRO A 216 13.11 13.62 7.57
N SER A 217 13.02 14.66 8.40
CA SER A 217 11.77 15.02 9.12
C SER A 217 10.89 15.99 8.34
N SER A 218 11.23 16.28 7.08
CA SER A 218 10.51 17.19 6.18
C SER A 218 9.30 16.52 5.51
N PRO A 219 8.40 17.30 4.90
CA PRO A 219 7.34 16.80 4.04
C PRO A 219 7.89 16.06 2.81
N GLY A 220 7.15 15.08 2.31
CA GLY A 220 7.49 14.42 1.05
C GLY A 220 6.81 13.08 0.86
N VAL A 221 7.40 12.30 -0.05
CA VAL A 221 6.95 10.96 -0.43
C VAL A 221 8.04 9.94 -0.11
N TYR A 222 7.66 8.82 0.49
CA TYR A 222 8.53 7.66 0.70
C TYR A 222 8.08 6.51 -0.18
N LEU A 223 9.06 5.74 -0.66
CA LEU A 223 8.88 4.56 -1.47
C LEU A 223 9.55 3.39 -0.76
N PHE A 224 8.84 2.28 -0.66
CA PHE A 224 9.36 1.01 -0.19
C PHE A 224 9.60 0.12 -1.39
N HIS A 225 10.84 -0.36 -1.53
CA HIS A 225 11.26 -1.27 -2.58
C HIS A 225 11.58 -2.63 -1.97
N GLY A 226 11.21 -3.68 -2.69
CA GLY A 226 11.44 -5.06 -2.30
C GLY A 226 12.68 -5.65 -2.94
N ASP A 227 12.68 -6.96 -3.10
CA ASP A 227 13.68 -7.66 -3.91
C ASP A 227 13.62 -7.17 -5.37
N ASP A 228 14.78 -7.14 -6.04
CA ASP A 228 14.96 -6.66 -7.42
C ASP A 228 14.44 -5.23 -7.69
N ASP A 229 14.47 -4.35 -6.68
CA ASP A 229 13.97 -2.96 -6.74
C ASP A 229 12.49 -2.86 -7.16
N VAL A 230 11.70 -3.91 -6.93
CA VAL A 230 10.26 -3.88 -7.21
C VAL A 230 9.57 -2.89 -6.25
N PRO A 231 8.82 -1.89 -6.78
CA PRO A 231 8.14 -0.91 -5.92
C PRO A 231 6.99 -1.58 -5.17
N LEU A 232 7.11 -1.67 -3.85
CA LEU A 232 6.12 -2.32 -2.99
C LEU A 232 5.03 -1.33 -2.57
N TYR A 233 5.42 -0.12 -2.18
CA TYR A 233 4.51 0.88 -1.64
C TYR A 233 5.04 2.29 -1.83
N VAL A 234 4.13 3.22 -2.10
CA VAL A 234 4.41 4.67 -2.13
C VAL A 234 3.44 5.34 -1.17
N GLY A 235 3.94 6.21 -0.31
CA GLY A 235 3.11 6.98 0.62
C GLY A 235 3.65 8.38 0.87
N LYS A 236 2.78 9.28 1.35
CA LYS A 236 3.13 10.66 1.70
C LYS A 236 3.21 10.90 3.21
N SER A 237 3.90 11.97 3.60
CA SER A 237 3.86 12.52 4.97
C SER A 237 4.28 13.99 5.02
N ILE A 238 3.85 14.70 6.06
CA ILE A 238 4.45 15.99 6.48
C ILE A 238 5.73 15.81 7.30
N ASN A 239 5.96 14.60 7.82
CA ASN A 239 7.17 14.19 8.52
C ASN A 239 7.53 12.76 8.10
N LEU A 240 8.49 12.64 7.17
CA LEU A 240 8.87 11.36 6.57
C LEU A 240 9.44 10.38 7.61
N LYS A 241 10.39 10.82 8.45
CA LYS A 241 11.00 9.99 9.51
C LYS A 241 9.97 9.39 10.44
N GLN A 242 9.06 10.20 11.00
CA GLN A 242 8.04 9.73 11.94
C GLN A 242 7.07 8.76 11.26
N ARG A 243 6.64 9.07 10.02
CA ARG A 243 5.67 8.23 9.31
C ARG A 243 6.26 6.88 8.91
N VAL A 244 7.49 6.88 8.42
CA VAL A 244 8.20 5.65 8.06
C VAL A 244 8.50 4.84 9.32
N ALA A 245 8.95 5.48 10.41
CA ALA A 245 9.11 4.79 11.70
C ALA A 245 7.79 4.20 12.21
N ALA A 246 6.65 4.88 11.99
CA ALA A 246 5.34 4.35 12.36
C ALA A 246 5.00 3.03 11.64
N HIS A 247 5.45 2.83 10.39
CA HIS A 247 5.34 1.53 9.68
C HIS A 247 6.12 0.39 10.36
N PHE A 248 6.99 0.71 11.32
CA PHE A 248 7.85 -0.25 12.00
C PHE A 248 7.65 -0.31 13.52
N SER A 249 7.09 0.72 14.16
CA SER A 249 6.67 0.66 15.57
C SER A 249 5.48 -0.30 15.72
N GLY A 250 5.62 -1.34 16.55
CA GLY A 250 4.78 -2.55 16.62
C GLY A 250 3.30 -2.40 17.05
N ASP A 251 2.58 -1.45 16.46
CA ASP A 251 1.14 -1.20 16.62
C ASP A 251 0.35 -1.35 15.30
N HIS A 252 0.79 -2.27 14.44
CA HIS A 252 0.14 -2.50 13.15
C HIS A 252 -1.18 -3.26 13.30
N ARG A 253 -2.27 -2.49 13.33
CA ARG A 253 -3.66 -2.96 13.19
C ARG A 253 -4.00 -3.45 11.77
N LEU A 254 -3.07 -3.41 10.79
CA LEU A 254 -3.34 -3.65 9.37
C LEU A 254 -2.31 -4.60 8.72
N GLN A 255 -2.78 -5.73 8.18
CA GLN A 255 -2.04 -6.77 7.41
C GLN A 255 -1.04 -6.22 6.38
N LYS A 256 -1.37 -5.09 5.76
CA LYS A 256 -0.55 -4.44 4.73
C LYS A 256 0.83 -4.03 5.24
N ASP A 257 0.91 -3.48 6.45
CA ASP A 257 2.17 -2.95 7.00
C ASP A 257 3.14 -4.08 7.41
N LEU A 258 2.61 -5.25 7.78
CA LEU A 258 3.42 -6.44 8.04
C LEU A 258 4.02 -7.04 6.76
N SER A 259 3.22 -7.19 5.70
CA SER A 259 3.71 -7.71 4.41
C SER A 259 4.80 -6.83 3.80
N ILE A 260 4.59 -5.51 3.81
CA ILE A 260 5.58 -4.52 3.41
C ILE A 260 6.83 -4.64 4.28
N SER A 261 6.66 -4.75 5.59
CA SER A 261 7.78 -4.86 6.53
C SER A 261 8.64 -6.12 6.32
N GLN A 262 8.10 -7.22 5.81
CA GLN A 262 8.87 -8.45 5.54
C GLN A 262 9.58 -8.39 4.18
N ALA A 263 8.92 -7.81 3.17
CA ALA A 263 9.43 -7.74 1.81
C ALA A 263 10.38 -6.57 1.56
N ILE A 264 10.37 -5.54 2.40
CA ILE A 264 11.18 -4.34 2.18
C ILE A 264 12.68 -4.63 2.22
N ARG A 265 13.40 -4.07 1.25
CA ARG A 265 14.87 -4.10 1.14
C ARG A 265 15.47 -2.70 1.11
N ARG A 266 14.75 -1.72 0.56
CA ARG A 266 15.23 -0.34 0.42
C ARG A 266 14.11 0.66 0.67
N ILE A 267 14.46 1.76 1.33
CA ILE A 267 13.61 2.93 1.52
C ILE A 267 14.19 4.06 0.66
N GLU A 268 13.37 4.66 -0.17
CA GLU A 268 13.70 5.88 -0.92
C GLU A 268 12.78 7.00 -0.43
N THR A 269 13.32 8.21 -0.26
CA THR A 269 12.55 9.40 0.10
C THR A 269 12.76 10.50 -0.90
N ARG A 270 11.69 11.21 -1.22
CA ARG A 270 11.69 12.41 -2.06
C ARG A 270 11.04 13.54 -1.27
N GLU A 271 11.85 14.47 -0.80
CA GLU A 271 11.39 15.63 -0.03
C GLU A 271 10.61 16.61 -0.92
N THR A 272 9.58 17.22 -0.35
CA THR A 272 8.79 18.30 -0.97
C THR A 272 8.82 19.52 -0.07
N VAL A 273 8.48 20.68 -0.62
CA VAL A 273 8.44 21.94 0.15
C VAL A 273 7.29 21.92 1.15
N GLY A 274 6.12 21.42 0.75
CA GLY A 274 4.99 21.25 1.66
C GLY A 274 4.12 20.05 1.35
N GLU A 275 2.92 20.06 1.92
CA GLU A 275 1.95 18.98 1.83
C GLU A 275 1.36 18.86 0.41
N LEU A 276 1.15 19.98 -0.30
CA LEU A 276 0.57 19.96 -1.64
C LEU A 276 1.50 19.24 -2.60
N GLY A 277 2.80 19.55 -2.55
CA GLY A 277 3.82 18.83 -3.32
C GLY A 277 3.83 17.33 -3.00
N ALA A 278 3.73 16.96 -1.72
CA ALA A 278 3.70 15.54 -1.32
C ALA A 278 2.48 14.80 -1.86
N LEU A 279 1.30 15.45 -1.84
CA LEU A 279 0.04 14.91 -2.38
C LEU A 279 0.12 14.69 -3.90
N LEU A 280 0.62 15.68 -4.64
CA LEU A 280 0.75 15.61 -6.10
C LEU A 280 1.79 14.58 -6.53
N LEU A 281 2.94 14.56 -5.86
CA LEU A 281 4.01 13.63 -6.16
C LEU A 281 3.61 12.18 -5.84
N GLU A 282 2.90 11.93 -4.74
CA GLU A 282 2.37 10.59 -4.43
C GLU A 282 1.41 10.13 -5.53
N ALA A 283 0.45 10.97 -5.92
CA ALA A 283 -0.52 10.64 -6.96
C ALA A 283 0.16 10.28 -8.29
N LYS A 284 1.21 11.00 -8.68
CA LYS A 284 2.02 10.71 -9.86
C LYS A 284 2.79 9.39 -9.72
N LEU A 285 3.55 9.21 -8.65
CA LEU A 285 4.41 8.03 -8.48
C LEU A 285 3.62 6.73 -8.34
N VAL A 286 2.43 6.75 -7.73
CA VAL A 286 1.58 5.56 -7.67
C VAL A 286 1.08 5.15 -9.06
N LYS A 287 0.84 6.11 -9.97
CA LYS A 287 0.41 5.85 -11.35
C LYS A 287 1.56 5.37 -12.23
N ASP A 288 2.74 5.99 -12.07
CA ASP A 288 3.94 5.69 -12.85
C ASP A 288 4.52 4.32 -12.45
N LEU A 289 4.67 4.06 -11.14
CA LEU A 289 5.34 2.86 -10.63
C LEU A 289 4.39 1.68 -10.36
N LYS A 290 3.08 1.92 -10.24
CA LYS A 290 2.04 0.91 -9.93
C LYS A 290 2.42 -0.06 -8.79
N PRO A 291 2.88 0.44 -7.64
CA PRO A 291 3.50 -0.34 -6.57
C PRO A 291 2.57 -1.41 -5.97
N THR A 292 3.04 -2.62 -5.73
CA THR A 292 2.22 -3.83 -5.41
C THR A 292 1.12 -3.59 -4.37
N HIS A 293 1.41 -2.89 -3.28
CA HIS A 293 0.48 -2.72 -2.15
C HIS A 293 -0.38 -1.43 -2.20
N ASN A 294 -0.16 -0.48 -3.12
CA ASN A 294 -1.11 0.62 -3.29
C ASN A 294 -2.38 0.08 -3.99
N ARG A 295 -3.54 0.16 -3.34
CA ARG A 295 -4.82 -0.26 -3.96
C ARG A 295 -5.53 0.90 -4.66
N LEU A 296 -5.35 2.12 -4.13
CA LEU A 296 -5.90 3.36 -4.65
C LEU A 296 -4.93 3.98 -5.68
N LEU A 297 -5.41 4.90 -6.52
CA LEU A 297 -4.64 5.70 -7.50
C LEU A 297 -4.02 4.95 -8.69
N LYS A 298 -3.95 3.60 -8.69
CA LYS A 298 -3.32 2.79 -9.76
C LYS A 298 -4.03 2.80 -11.13
N ARG A 299 -5.32 3.09 -11.19
CA ARG A 299 -6.16 2.88 -12.39
C ARG A 299 -6.79 4.18 -12.86
N ALA A 300 -6.17 4.84 -13.84
CA ALA A 300 -6.79 5.95 -14.59
C ALA A 300 -7.85 5.46 -15.60
N SER A 301 -7.79 4.20 -16.03
CA SER A 301 -8.60 3.67 -17.15
C SER A 301 -10.10 3.49 -16.84
N GLY A 302 -10.48 3.56 -15.56
CA GLY A 302 -11.87 3.43 -15.10
C GLY A 302 -12.62 4.74 -14.86
N THR A 303 -11.93 5.89 -14.96
CA THR A 303 -12.50 7.19 -14.60
C THR A 303 -13.65 7.57 -15.53
N CYS A 304 -14.79 7.91 -14.93
CA CYS A 304 -15.99 8.32 -15.65
C CYS A 304 -16.75 9.42 -14.90
N ALA A 305 -17.54 10.17 -15.64
CA ALA A 305 -18.40 11.24 -15.15
C ALA A 305 -19.77 11.12 -15.82
N TRP A 306 -20.82 11.62 -15.15
CA TRP A 306 -22.13 11.76 -15.79
C TRP A 306 -22.16 13.06 -16.59
N GLN A 307 -22.64 13.02 -17.82
CA GLN A 307 -22.87 14.19 -18.66
C GLN A 307 -24.38 14.32 -18.90
N TRP A 308 -24.92 15.51 -18.67
CA TRP A 308 -26.32 15.81 -19.00
C TRP A 308 -26.41 17.10 -19.81
N LEU A 309 -26.43 16.95 -21.13
CA LEU A 309 -26.51 18.09 -22.05
C LEU A 309 -27.92 18.71 -22.03
N PRO A 310 -28.03 20.03 -22.25
CA PRO A 310 -29.32 20.68 -22.42
C PRO A 310 -30.16 20.00 -23.53
N GLY A 311 -31.42 19.70 -23.23
CA GLY A 311 -32.33 19.03 -24.15
C GLY A 311 -32.17 17.50 -24.25
N ALA A 312 -31.17 16.91 -23.58
CA ALA A 312 -31.06 15.45 -23.50
C ALA A 312 -32.12 14.86 -22.56
N SER A 313 -32.74 13.75 -22.97
CA SER A 313 -33.79 13.08 -22.22
C SER A 313 -33.29 12.33 -20.98
N ALA A 314 -31.99 12.02 -20.91
CA ALA A 314 -31.37 11.29 -19.81
C ALA A 314 -29.86 11.59 -19.75
N PRO A 315 -29.21 11.43 -18.58
CA PRO A 315 -27.77 11.57 -18.45
C PRO A 315 -27.02 10.41 -19.10
N ALA A 316 -25.86 10.70 -19.68
CA ALA A 316 -24.96 9.71 -20.28
C ALA A 316 -23.67 9.57 -19.48
N LEU A 317 -23.14 8.36 -19.36
CA LEU A 317 -21.88 8.12 -18.67
C LEU A 317 -20.70 8.25 -19.65
N VAL A 318 -19.89 9.30 -19.49
CA VAL A 318 -18.68 9.54 -20.30
C VAL A 318 -17.44 8.98 -19.61
N LYS A 319 -16.50 8.44 -20.39
CA LYS A 319 -15.24 7.88 -19.88
C LYS A 319 -14.08 8.80 -20.21
N ALA A 320 -13.19 9.05 -19.24
CA ALA A 320 -12.00 9.88 -19.42
C ALA A 320 -11.03 9.34 -20.48
N SER A 321 -11.08 8.02 -20.78
CA SER A 321 -10.27 7.42 -21.83
C SER A 321 -10.71 7.74 -23.26
N ARG A 322 -11.90 8.32 -23.45
CA ARG A 322 -12.45 8.66 -24.78
C ARG A 322 -12.78 10.14 -24.95
N ARG A 323 -12.85 10.89 -23.85
CA ARG A 323 -13.27 12.29 -23.78
C ARG A 323 -12.38 13.03 -22.80
N ASP A 324 -12.01 14.25 -23.13
CA ASP A 324 -11.25 15.13 -22.24
C ASP A 324 -12.20 15.82 -21.26
N LEU A 325 -12.36 15.23 -20.07
CA LEU A 325 -13.26 15.74 -19.04
C LEU A 325 -12.87 17.15 -18.53
N SER A 326 -11.67 17.64 -18.83
CA SER A 326 -11.26 18.99 -18.44
C SER A 326 -11.94 20.09 -19.27
N ARG A 327 -12.40 19.76 -20.47
CA ARG A 327 -12.98 20.69 -21.46
C ARG A 327 -14.48 20.50 -21.67
N GLU A 328 -14.99 19.32 -21.35
CA GLU A 328 -16.39 18.97 -21.50
C GLU A 328 -17.28 19.73 -20.50
N GLU A 329 -18.49 20.07 -20.94
CA GLU A 329 -19.47 20.80 -20.13
C GLU A 329 -20.56 19.88 -19.58
N HIS A 330 -21.29 20.39 -18.59
CA HIS A 330 -22.42 19.71 -17.93
C HIS A 330 -22.04 18.32 -17.37
N LEU A 331 -20.85 18.23 -16.78
CA LEU A 331 -20.36 17.04 -16.11
C LEU A 331 -20.69 17.05 -14.63
N PHE A 332 -21.07 15.89 -14.09
CA PHE A 332 -21.50 15.68 -12.71
C PHE A 332 -20.78 14.48 -12.11
N GLY A 333 -19.99 14.76 -11.07
CA GLY A 333 -19.19 13.79 -10.33
C GLY A 333 -18.03 13.20 -11.14
N VAL A 334 -17.03 12.70 -10.42
CA VAL A 334 -15.92 11.93 -11.00
C VAL A 334 -15.78 10.63 -10.23
N PHE A 335 -15.87 9.52 -10.95
CA PHE A 335 -15.96 8.20 -10.35
C PHE A 335 -14.87 7.29 -10.91
N ALA A 336 -14.20 6.56 -10.01
CA ALA A 336 -13.15 5.60 -10.37
C ALA A 336 -13.66 4.37 -11.15
N SER A 337 -14.98 4.13 -11.19
CA SER A 337 -15.58 3.04 -11.96
C SER A 337 -17.04 3.30 -12.30
N ARG A 338 -17.53 2.63 -13.37
CA ARG A 338 -18.95 2.63 -13.76
C ARG A 338 -19.86 2.18 -12.61
N ALA A 339 -19.43 1.20 -11.81
CA ALA A 339 -20.21 0.72 -10.68
C ALA A 339 -20.43 1.82 -9.63
N LYS A 340 -19.38 2.59 -9.30
CA LYS A 340 -19.49 3.73 -8.38
C LYS A 340 -20.35 4.86 -8.95
N ALA A 341 -20.21 5.16 -10.24
CA ALA A 341 -21.04 6.17 -10.90
C ALA A 341 -22.54 5.81 -10.89
N LEU A 342 -22.87 4.54 -11.15
CA LEU A 342 -24.24 4.04 -11.06
C LEU A 342 -24.76 4.03 -9.62
N ALA A 343 -23.94 3.64 -8.65
CA ALA A 343 -24.32 3.67 -7.23
C ALA A 343 -24.62 5.09 -6.74
N PHE A 344 -23.79 6.07 -7.11
CA PHE A 344 -24.04 7.48 -6.82
C PHE A 344 -25.35 7.97 -7.42
N MET A 345 -25.59 7.70 -8.72
CA MET A 345 -26.83 8.14 -9.38
C MET A 345 -28.07 7.46 -8.78
N ARG A 346 -27.97 6.19 -8.37
CA ARG A 346 -29.06 5.49 -7.64
C ARG A 346 -29.33 6.14 -6.29
N HIS A 347 -28.29 6.41 -5.51
CA HIS A 347 -28.43 7.05 -4.21
C HIS A 347 -29.09 8.43 -4.32
N CYS A 348 -28.62 9.27 -5.24
CA CYS A 348 -29.23 10.56 -5.55
C CYS A 348 -30.69 10.42 -5.98
N ALA A 349 -30.99 9.41 -6.79
CA ALA A 349 -32.35 9.17 -7.23
C ALA A 349 -33.28 8.70 -6.11
N ASP A 350 -32.81 7.85 -5.21
CA ASP A 350 -33.57 7.39 -4.03
C ASP A 350 -33.81 8.55 -3.05
N GLU A 351 -32.78 9.36 -2.77
CA GLU A 351 -32.84 10.51 -1.84
C GLU A 351 -33.81 11.60 -2.32
N HIS A 352 -33.81 11.89 -3.63
CA HIS A 352 -34.62 12.95 -4.22
C HIS A 352 -35.88 12.43 -4.94
N ASN A 353 -36.29 11.18 -4.72
CA ASN A 353 -37.46 10.56 -5.36
C ASN A 353 -37.49 10.70 -6.90
N LEU A 354 -36.33 10.55 -7.56
CA LEU A 354 -36.19 10.61 -9.00
C LEU A 354 -36.49 9.23 -9.63
N CYS A 355 -37.06 9.22 -10.83
CA CYS A 355 -37.36 7.97 -11.52
C CYS A 355 -36.11 7.29 -12.11
N HIS A 356 -35.76 6.10 -11.60
CA HIS A 356 -34.61 5.30 -12.10
C HIS A 356 -34.71 4.96 -13.59
N ALA A 357 -35.92 4.72 -14.09
CA ALA A 357 -36.14 4.42 -15.50
C ALA A 357 -35.88 5.65 -16.39
N THR A 358 -36.36 6.82 -15.99
CA THR A 358 -36.10 8.08 -16.72
C THR A 358 -34.61 8.44 -16.72
N LEU A 359 -33.89 8.16 -15.61
CA LEU A 359 -32.44 8.34 -15.53
C LEU A 359 -31.62 7.28 -16.29
N GLY A 360 -32.26 6.29 -16.93
CA GLY A 360 -31.58 5.23 -17.66
C GLY A 360 -30.84 4.21 -16.79
N LEU A 361 -31.15 4.15 -15.48
CA LEU A 361 -30.56 3.19 -14.53
C LEU A 361 -31.23 1.82 -14.60
N GLU A 362 -32.49 1.79 -15.03
CA GLU A 362 -33.33 0.61 -15.17
C GLU A 362 -34.08 0.66 -16.49
N LYS A 363 -34.47 -0.51 -17.02
CA LYS A 363 -35.28 -0.55 -18.23
C LYS A 363 -36.66 0.05 -17.94
N ALA A 364 -37.11 0.96 -18.79
CA ALA A 364 -38.45 1.51 -18.69
C ALA A 364 -39.51 0.38 -18.85
N PRO A 365 -40.62 0.44 -18.09
CA PRO A 365 -41.71 -0.52 -18.25
C PRO A 365 -42.27 -0.50 -19.68
N LEU A 366 -42.53 -1.68 -20.24
CA LEU A 366 -43.10 -1.84 -21.59
C LEU A 366 -44.54 -1.31 -21.70
N SER A 367 -45.28 -1.31 -20.59
CA SER A 367 -46.68 -0.86 -20.53
C SER A 367 -46.78 0.62 -20.18
N ARG A 368 -47.21 1.45 -21.14
CA ARG A 368 -47.53 2.87 -20.91
C ARG A 368 -48.58 3.00 -19.79
N GLY A 369 -48.32 3.88 -18.82
CA GLY A 369 -49.25 4.21 -17.72
C GLY A 369 -49.08 3.43 -16.41
N ARG A 370 -48.43 2.25 -16.40
CA ARG A 370 -48.28 1.45 -15.16
C ARG A 370 -47.14 1.93 -14.24
N GLY A 371 -46.22 2.75 -14.77
CA GLY A 371 -45.04 3.26 -14.07
C GLY A 371 -44.02 2.19 -13.67
N CYS A 372 -42.81 2.60 -13.28
CA CYS A 372 -41.77 1.69 -12.83
C CYS A 372 -42.08 1.12 -11.44
N PHE A 373 -41.39 0.05 -11.04
CA PHE A 373 -41.56 -0.54 -9.71
C PHE A 373 -41.40 0.50 -8.60
N GLY A 374 -40.40 1.40 -8.73
CA GLY A 374 -40.19 2.52 -7.80
C GLY A 374 -41.41 3.41 -7.63
N TYR A 375 -42.19 3.67 -8.70
CA TYR A 375 -43.43 4.43 -8.60
C TYR A 375 -44.52 3.65 -7.85
N GLN A 376 -44.67 2.35 -8.14
CA GLN A 376 -45.67 1.48 -7.49
C GLN A 376 -45.47 1.40 -5.97
N VAL A 377 -44.22 1.46 -5.51
CA VAL A 377 -43.87 1.52 -4.07
C VAL A 377 -43.67 2.94 -3.53
N LYS A 378 -44.12 3.98 -4.27
CA LYS A 378 -44.06 5.41 -3.90
C LYS A 378 -42.64 5.95 -3.60
N ARG A 379 -41.61 5.41 -4.24
CA ARG A 379 -40.21 5.87 -4.14
C ARG A 379 -39.81 6.88 -5.21
N CYS A 380 -40.62 7.07 -6.26
CA CYS A 380 -40.43 8.15 -7.23
C CYS A 380 -41.77 8.77 -7.63
N LEU A 381 -41.72 9.96 -8.25
CA LEU A 381 -42.92 10.73 -8.65
C LEU A 381 -43.52 10.29 -10.00
N GLY A 382 -43.05 9.19 -10.59
CA GLY A 382 -43.72 8.57 -11.73
C GLY A 382 -43.52 9.27 -13.07
N SER A 383 -42.37 9.92 -13.29
CA SER A 383 -42.00 10.50 -14.59
C SER A 383 -42.16 9.52 -15.77
N CYS A 384 -41.73 8.26 -15.61
CA CYS A 384 -41.92 7.22 -16.63
C CYS A 384 -43.39 6.81 -16.87
N ALA A 385 -44.31 7.14 -15.96
CA ALA A 385 -45.75 6.90 -16.09
C ALA A 385 -46.50 8.09 -16.70
N GLY A 386 -45.82 9.23 -16.92
CA GLY A 386 -46.43 10.47 -17.40
C GLY A 386 -47.13 11.28 -16.31
N ILE A 387 -46.91 10.97 -15.03
CA ILE A 387 -47.49 11.70 -13.88
C ILE A 387 -46.69 12.99 -13.61
N GLU A 388 -45.38 12.86 -13.52
CA GLU A 388 -44.42 13.97 -13.50
C GLU A 388 -43.95 14.23 -14.93
N THR A 389 -43.87 15.49 -15.37
CA THR A 389 -43.35 15.79 -16.71
C THR A 389 -41.85 15.46 -16.80
N LEU A 390 -41.36 15.12 -17.99
CA LEU A 390 -39.92 14.87 -18.17
C LEU A 390 -39.07 16.12 -17.86
N THR A 391 -39.61 17.31 -18.12
CA THR A 391 -38.94 18.58 -17.85
C THR A 391 -38.82 18.84 -16.35
N ASP A 392 -39.88 18.65 -15.58
CA ASP A 392 -39.86 18.83 -14.12
C ASP A 392 -38.93 17.82 -13.46
N HIS A 393 -38.98 16.55 -13.92
CA HIS A 393 -38.08 15.50 -13.46
C HIS A 393 -36.61 15.85 -13.73
N ALA A 394 -36.29 16.31 -14.94
CA ALA A 394 -34.95 16.73 -15.32
C ALA A 394 -34.46 17.93 -14.50
N ALA A 395 -35.33 18.92 -14.23
CA ALA A 395 -34.99 20.08 -13.41
C ALA A 395 -34.61 19.67 -11.97
N ARG A 396 -35.42 18.82 -11.32
CA ARG A 396 -35.11 18.30 -9.98
C ARG A 396 -33.85 17.44 -9.97
N ALA A 397 -33.64 16.64 -11.01
CA ALA A 397 -32.44 15.82 -11.12
C ALA A 397 -31.17 16.68 -11.29
N LEU A 398 -31.22 17.73 -12.12
CA LEU A 398 -30.11 18.66 -12.30
C LEU A 398 -29.82 19.45 -11.01
N ASP A 399 -30.85 19.89 -10.29
CA ASP A 399 -30.72 20.56 -9.00
C ASP A 399 -30.02 19.65 -7.96
N ALA A 400 -30.47 18.39 -7.85
CA ALA A 400 -29.84 17.39 -6.98
C ALA A 400 -28.37 17.12 -7.35
N LEU A 401 -28.03 17.15 -8.64
CA LEU A 401 -26.67 16.90 -9.12
C LEU A 401 -25.75 18.13 -9.03
N GLN A 402 -26.29 19.34 -8.83
CA GLN A 402 -25.54 20.59 -8.93
C GLN A 402 -24.36 20.66 -7.96
N SER A 403 -24.50 20.12 -6.75
CA SER A 403 -23.42 20.04 -5.74
C SER A 403 -22.22 19.21 -6.21
N SER A 404 -22.43 18.29 -7.16
CA SER A 404 -21.42 17.41 -7.72
C SER A 404 -20.87 17.90 -9.07
N ARG A 405 -21.26 19.10 -9.52
CA ARG A 405 -20.86 19.63 -10.83
C ARG A 405 -19.33 19.72 -10.94
N LEU A 406 -18.80 19.13 -12.00
CA LEU A 406 -17.39 19.14 -12.31
C LEU A 406 -16.99 20.52 -12.84
N ALA A 407 -15.95 21.12 -12.27
CA ALA A 407 -15.42 22.37 -12.78
C ALA A 407 -14.60 22.12 -14.05
N ARG A 408 -14.93 22.86 -15.12
CA ARG A 408 -14.08 22.94 -16.31
C ARG A 408 -12.73 23.57 -15.94
N TRP A 409 -11.69 23.26 -16.70
CA TRP A 409 -10.41 23.96 -16.53
C TRP A 409 -10.62 25.47 -16.76
N PRO A 410 -10.33 26.32 -15.76
CA PRO A 410 -10.73 27.73 -15.81
C PRO A 410 -9.69 28.63 -16.53
N HIS A 411 -8.56 28.08 -16.97
CA HIS A 411 -7.46 28.84 -17.56
C HIS A 411 -7.27 28.51 -19.05
N GLU A 412 -6.74 29.46 -19.83
CA GLU A 412 -6.47 29.25 -21.26
C GLU A 412 -5.33 28.25 -21.52
N GLY A 413 -4.41 28.11 -20.57
CA GLY A 413 -3.25 27.24 -20.65
C GLY A 413 -2.80 26.69 -19.29
N PRO A 414 -1.56 26.18 -19.21
CA PRO A 414 -0.98 25.68 -17.99
C PRO A 414 -0.81 26.79 -16.94
N ILE A 415 -0.92 26.41 -15.67
CA ILE A 415 -0.59 27.27 -14.53
C ILE A 415 0.52 26.62 -13.70
N ALA A 416 1.26 27.44 -12.97
CA ALA A 416 2.20 26.98 -11.95
C ALA A 416 1.75 27.48 -10.58
N ILE A 417 1.48 26.54 -9.68
CA ILE A 417 1.05 26.82 -8.30
C ILE A 417 2.29 26.93 -7.43
N ALA A 418 2.43 28.03 -6.70
CA ALA A 418 3.52 28.27 -5.77
C ALA A 418 3.23 27.62 -4.42
N GLU A 419 4.16 26.81 -3.93
CA GLU A 419 4.21 26.32 -2.56
C GLU A 419 5.49 26.85 -1.91
N ARG A 420 5.37 27.44 -0.72
CA ARG A 420 6.49 28.03 0.02
C ARG A 420 6.53 27.46 1.42
N ASP A 421 7.72 27.14 1.88
CA ASP A 421 7.96 26.82 3.29
C ASP A 421 8.49 28.05 4.00
N GLU A 422 7.69 28.61 4.91
CA GLU A 422 8.03 29.81 5.67
C GLU A 422 9.27 29.62 6.55
N ALA A 423 9.53 28.39 7.01
CA ALA A 423 10.63 28.11 7.92
C ALA A 423 11.98 28.02 7.19
N SER A 424 12.03 27.34 6.04
CA SER A 424 13.27 27.18 5.26
C SER A 424 13.46 28.23 4.15
N GLY A 425 12.42 29.01 3.83
CA GLY A 425 12.42 29.93 2.70
C GLY A 425 12.44 29.24 1.32
N ARG A 426 12.31 27.90 1.29
CA ARG A 426 12.28 27.13 0.04
C ARG A 426 10.97 27.36 -0.69
N GLU A 427 11.05 27.36 -2.01
CA GLU A 427 9.89 27.47 -2.90
C GLU A 427 9.84 26.28 -3.86
N ALA A 428 8.61 25.92 -4.24
CA ALA A 428 8.34 24.95 -5.29
C ALA A 428 7.20 25.48 -6.18
N TRP A 429 7.31 25.17 -7.47
CA TRP A 429 6.34 25.53 -8.49
C TRP A 429 5.77 24.24 -9.09
N HIS A 430 4.50 23.97 -8.82
CA HIS A 430 3.78 22.79 -9.31
C HIS A 430 3.04 23.14 -10.60
N VAL A 431 3.48 22.58 -11.72
CA VAL A 431 2.93 22.88 -13.05
C VAL A 431 1.75 21.95 -13.35
N ILE A 432 0.61 22.54 -13.69
CA ILE A 432 -0.65 21.84 -13.93
C ILE A 432 -1.31 22.40 -15.16
N ASP A 433 -1.80 21.51 -16.02
CA ASP A 433 -2.58 21.86 -17.19
C ASP A 433 -3.77 20.92 -17.30
N ARG A 434 -4.97 21.43 -17.57
CA ARG A 434 -6.16 20.61 -17.81
C ARG A 434 -6.44 19.57 -16.71
N TRP A 435 -6.26 19.97 -15.44
CA TRP A 435 -6.33 19.07 -14.28
C TRP A 435 -5.34 17.90 -14.30
N CYS A 436 -4.26 18.01 -15.08
CA CYS A 436 -3.18 17.04 -15.16
C CYS A 436 -1.93 17.63 -14.51
N TYR A 437 -1.33 16.91 -13.57
CA TYR A 437 -0.09 17.32 -12.92
C TYR A 437 1.12 16.94 -13.80
N ILE A 438 1.86 17.95 -14.24
CA ILE A 438 3.01 17.78 -15.14
C ILE A 438 4.26 17.47 -14.32
N GLY A 439 4.56 18.31 -13.32
CA GLY A 439 5.77 18.18 -12.51
C GLY A 439 5.96 19.35 -11.55
N THR A 440 7.07 19.33 -10.82
CA THR A 440 7.47 20.38 -9.88
C THR A 440 8.89 20.83 -10.16
N CYS A 441 9.14 22.14 -10.13
CA CYS A 441 10.48 22.73 -10.18
C CYS A 441 10.72 23.66 -8.99
N ALA A 442 11.99 23.87 -8.63
CA ALA A 442 12.37 24.70 -7.49
C ALA A 442 12.31 26.21 -7.81
N THR A 443 12.51 26.58 -9.08
CA THR A 443 12.55 27.98 -9.52
C THR A 443 11.53 28.24 -10.62
N ARG A 444 11.14 29.50 -10.76
CA ARG A 444 10.21 29.95 -11.81
C ARG A 444 10.75 29.68 -13.22
N ASP A 445 12.06 29.85 -13.42
CA ASP A 445 12.69 29.63 -14.73
C ASP A 445 12.65 28.15 -15.16
N GLY A 446 12.57 27.22 -14.20
CA GLY A 446 12.43 25.79 -14.48
C GLY A 446 11.07 25.38 -15.08
N ILE A 447 10.06 26.25 -15.01
CA ILE A 447 8.71 25.96 -15.53
C ILE A 447 8.73 25.72 -17.04
N ALA A 448 9.51 26.51 -17.78
CA ALA A 448 9.60 26.39 -19.24
C ALA A 448 10.17 25.04 -19.67
N SER A 449 11.21 24.54 -18.99
CA SER A 449 11.78 23.22 -19.25
C SER A 449 10.78 22.11 -18.95
N LEU A 450 10.08 22.16 -17.81
CA LEU A 450 9.05 21.18 -17.47
C LEU A 450 7.93 21.10 -18.49
N LEU A 451 7.55 22.24 -19.09
CA LEU A 451 6.52 22.30 -20.12
C LEU A 451 7.02 21.79 -21.47
N ALA A 452 8.29 22.01 -21.80
CA ALA A 452 8.92 21.49 -23.00
C ALA A 452 9.07 19.95 -22.97
N ASP A 453 9.39 19.40 -21.79
CA ASP A 453 9.52 17.95 -21.59
C ASP A 453 8.16 17.25 -21.37
N ALA A 454 7.08 18.02 -21.18
CA ALA A 454 5.76 17.47 -20.92
C ALA A 454 5.16 16.82 -22.17
N PRO A 455 4.49 15.66 -22.03
CA PRO A 455 3.77 15.07 -23.15
C PRO A 455 2.65 16.01 -23.63
N ASP A 456 2.42 16.02 -24.95
CA ASP A 456 1.33 16.79 -25.58
C ASP A 456 -0.05 16.31 -25.08
N LEU A 457 -0.17 15.00 -24.89
CA LEU A 457 -1.34 14.36 -24.31
C LEU A 457 -1.31 14.48 -22.78
N ARG A 458 -2.20 15.33 -22.25
CA ARG A 458 -2.37 15.58 -20.82
C ARG A 458 -3.77 15.14 -20.42
N PRO A 459 -3.97 13.84 -20.09
CA PRO A 459 -5.29 13.32 -19.76
C PRO A 459 -5.76 13.89 -18.42
N PHE A 460 -7.07 14.09 -18.30
CA PHE A 460 -7.71 14.51 -17.06
C PHE A 460 -7.36 13.55 -15.91
N ASP A 461 -6.86 14.12 -14.81
CA ASP A 461 -6.52 13.38 -13.60
C ASP A 461 -7.52 13.71 -12.48
N ALA A 462 -8.36 12.72 -12.14
CA ALA A 462 -9.38 12.83 -11.11
C ALA A 462 -8.81 13.14 -9.72
N ASP A 463 -7.62 12.64 -9.42
CA ASP A 463 -6.98 12.84 -8.12
C ASP A 463 -6.45 14.27 -8.02
N VAL A 464 -5.79 14.76 -9.08
CA VAL A 464 -5.32 16.16 -9.16
C VAL A 464 -6.50 17.13 -9.09
N TYR A 465 -7.60 16.84 -9.81
CA TYR A 465 -8.84 17.59 -9.69
C TYR A 465 -9.33 17.65 -8.24
N GLY A 466 -9.46 16.50 -7.57
CA GLY A 466 -9.93 16.41 -6.19
C GLY A 466 -9.04 17.15 -5.18
N LEU A 467 -7.74 17.22 -5.45
CA LEU A 467 -6.76 17.92 -4.60
C LEU A 467 -6.83 19.45 -4.75
N ILE A 468 -7.12 19.96 -5.95
CA ILE A 468 -6.85 21.37 -6.30
C ILE A 468 -8.10 22.16 -6.65
N ALA A 469 -9.10 21.57 -7.31
CA ALA A 469 -10.20 22.33 -7.89
C ALA A 469 -10.93 23.23 -6.88
N LYS A 470 -11.25 22.69 -5.70
CA LYS A 470 -11.90 23.46 -4.62
C LYS A 470 -10.99 24.57 -4.08
N ARG A 471 -9.71 24.26 -3.83
CA ARG A 471 -8.72 25.20 -3.27
C ARG A 471 -8.42 26.34 -4.24
N LEU A 472 -8.36 26.03 -5.53
CA LEU A 472 -8.18 26.98 -6.62
C LEU A 472 -9.40 27.91 -6.73
N ALA A 473 -10.62 27.36 -6.69
CA ALA A 473 -11.86 28.14 -6.75
C ALA A 473 -12.05 29.07 -5.52
N SER A 474 -11.58 28.65 -4.34
CA SER A 474 -11.63 29.47 -3.12
C SER A 474 -10.47 30.45 -2.97
N GLY A 475 -9.55 30.54 -3.93
CA GLY A 475 -8.39 31.44 -3.87
C GLY A 475 -7.35 31.07 -2.79
N GLN A 476 -7.32 29.82 -2.35
CA GLN A 476 -6.38 29.34 -1.32
C GLN A 476 -4.98 29.02 -1.88
N LEU A 477 -4.82 29.05 -3.20
CA LEU A 477 -3.59 28.70 -3.89
C LEU A 477 -3.07 29.91 -4.66
N THR A 478 -1.80 30.25 -4.42
CA THR A 478 -1.08 31.25 -5.21
C THR A 478 -0.57 30.59 -6.49
N TRP A 479 -0.82 31.17 -7.65
CA TRP A 479 -0.41 30.62 -8.93
C TRP A 479 -0.05 31.72 -9.94
N ILE A 480 0.69 31.34 -10.98
CA ILE A 480 0.97 32.17 -12.15
C ILE A 480 0.55 31.44 -13.41
N ALA A 481 0.12 32.18 -14.43
CA ALA A 481 -0.04 31.63 -15.77
C ALA A 481 1.33 31.29 -16.35
N CYS A 482 1.44 30.13 -17.00
CA CYS A 482 2.65 29.75 -17.72
C CYS A 482 2.56 30.24 -19.17
N ASP A 483 3.58 30.94 -19.64
CA ASP A 483 3.72 31.31 -21.05
C ASP A 483 4.12 30.08 -21.87
N ALA A 484 3.18 29.17 -22.08
CA ALA A 484 3.29 28.11 -23.06
C ALA A 484 2.35 28.44 -24.21
N ARG A 485 2.75 29.38 -25.08
CA ARG A 485 2.23 29.34 -26.45
C ARG A 485 3.02 28.23 -27.16
N PRO A 486 2.42 27.08 -27.46
CA PRO A 486 3.06 26.15 -28.38
C PRO A 486 3.32 26.91 -29.69
N SER A 487 4.57 26.97 -30.13
CA SER A 487 4.90 27.40 -31.48
C SER A 487 4.36 26.34 -32.43
N PHE A 488 3.16 26.54 -32.96
CA PHE A 488 2.67 25.73 -34.05
C PHE A 488 3.38 26.19 -35.33
N HIS A 489 4.16 25.29 -35.94
CA HIS A 489 4.53 25.43 -37.34
C HIS A 489 3.45 24.75 -38.17
N LEU A 490 2.61 25.56 -38.83
CA LEU A 490 1.77 25.07 -39.91
C LEU A 490 2.69 24.60 -41.04
N VAL A 491 2.97 23.29 -41.09
CA VAL A 491 3.51 22.69 -42.30
C VAL A 491 2.34 22.55 -43.26
N VAL A 492 2.20 23.52 -44.17
CA VAL A 492 1.35 23.36 -45.35
C VAL A 492 1.97 22.22 -46.15
N GLN A 493 1.37 21.04 -46.09
CA GLN A 493 1.69 19.98 -47.04
C GLN A 493 1.18 20.45 -48.40
N ASP A 494 2.10 20.68 -49.34
CA ASP A 494 1.73 20.95 -50.72
C ASP A 494 0.81 19.83 -51.23
N ALA A 495 -0.28 20.23 -51.89
CA ALA A 495 -1.21 19.30 -52.48
C ALA A 495 -0.44 18.33 -53.40
N PRO A 496 -0.70 17.01 -53.32
CA PRO A 496 -0.05 16.05 -54.20
C PRO A 496 -0.32 16.47 -55.64
N SER A 497 0.76 16.63 -56.42
CA SER A 497 0.69 17.02 -57.81
C SER A 497 -0.17 16.03 -58.58
N VAL A 498 -1.25 16.55 -59.17
CA VAL A 498 -2.16 15.79 -60.02
C VAL A 498 -1.43 15.50 -61.32
N ASN A 499 -0.64 14.41 -61.36
CA ASN A 499 -0.16 13.83 -62.61
C ASN A 499 0.23 12.36 -62.40
N ALA A 500 -0.74 11.48 -62.66
CA ALA A 500 -0.62 10.23 -63.42
C ALA A 500 -1.68 9.24 -62.93
N ILE A 501 -2.95 9.49 -63.29
CA ILE A 501 -3.96 8.43 -63.35
C ILE A 501 -3.54 7.53 -64.51
N VAL A 502 -2.72 6.53 -64.24
CA VAL A 502 -2.53 5.40 -65.16
C VAL A 502 -3.69 4.44 -64.92
N THR A 503 -4.64 4.49 -65.84
CA THR A 503 -5.73 3.53 -66.01
C THR A 503 -5.17 2.12 -66.18
N ARG A 504 -5.27 1.28 -65.15
CA ARG A 504 -5.05 -0.17 -65.29
C ARG A 504 -6.38 -0.91 -65.25
N SER A 505 -6.77 -1.33 -66.45
CA SER A 505 -7.95 -2.09 -66.81
C SER A 505 -8.19 -3.32 -65.91
N MET A 506 -9.45 -3.51 -65.54
CA MET A 506 -9.98 -4.63 -64.76
C MET A 506 -9.83 -5.95 -65.53
N LYS A 507 -9.30 -6.99 -64.86
CA LYS A 507 -9.65 -8.38 -65.15
C LYS A 507 -10.28 -9.01 -63.91
N ARG A 508 -11.45 -9.59 -64.14
CA ARG A 508 -12.42 -10.13 -63.18
C ARG A 508 -11.99 -11.54 -62.77
N ALA A 509 -11.92 -11.83 -61.47
CA ALA A 509 -12.01 -13.20 -60.95
C ALA A 509 -12.70 -13.20 -59.58
N THR A 510 -13.58 -14.18 -59.44
CA THR A 510 -14.64 -14.33 -58.44
C THR A 510 -14.19 -14.92 -57.10
N ARG A 511 -14.96 -14.54 -56.07
CA ARG A 511 -15.36 -15.26 -54.83
C ARG A 511 -14.64 -14.96 -53.50
N HIS A 512 -15.55 -14.77 -52.53
CA HIS A 512 -15.49 -14.86 -51.07
C HIS A 512 -15.36 -13.58 -50.24
N ARG A 513 -16.44 -13.40 -49.48
CA ARG A 513 -16.77 -12.37 -48.50
C ARG A 513 -15.90 -12.62 -47.26
N ALA A 514 -14.99 -11.72 -46.96
CA ALA A 514 -14.34 -11.61 -45.65
C ALA A 514 -14.22 -10.11 -45.32
N ILE A 515 -14.72 -9.74 -44.15
CA ILE A 515 -14.71 -8.40 -43.60
C ILE A 515 -13.25 -8.06 -43.27
N ALA A 516 -12.65 -7.14 -44.04
CA ALA A 516 -11.32 -6.62 -43.75
C ALA A 516 -11.43 -5.50 -42.71
N SER A 517 -10.71 -5.71 -41.62
CA SER A 517 -10.32 -4.76 -40.60
C SER A 517 -9.63 -3.54 -41.21
N ASP A 518 -10.15 -2.34 -40.97
CA ASP A 518 -9.41 -1.10 -41.23
C ASP A 518 -8.18 -1.03 -40.32
N GLN A 519 -7.02 -1.16 -40.96
CA GLN A 519 -5.73 -0.73 -40.44
C GLN A 519 -5.64 0.80 -40.60
N PHE A 520 -5.76 1.53 -39.49
CA PHE A 520 -5.12 2.83 -39.38
C PHE A 520 -3.81 2.63 -38.62
N ALA A 521 -2.71 2.60 -39.37
CA ALA A 521 -1.38 2.82 -38.83
C ALA A 521 -1.16 4.34 -38.74
N LEU A 522 -1.06 4.86 -37.52
CA LEU A 522 -0.48 6.17 -37.26
C LEU A 522 1.02 5.96 -37.03
N THR A 523 1.84 6.49 -37.93
CA THR A 523 3.29 6.63 -37.77
C THR A 523 3.60 7.90 -36.97
N PHE A 524 4.53 7.78 -36.02
CA PHE A 524 4.92 8.80 -35.04
C PHE A 524 5.75 9.94 -35.63
#